data_AF-A0A0S4JSD9-F1
#
_entry.id   AF-A0A0S4JSD9-F1
#
_cell.length_a   1.000
_cell.length_b   1.000
_cell.length_c   1.000
_cell.angle_alpha   90.00
_cell.angle_beta   90.00
_cell.angle_gamma   90.00
#
_symmetry.space_group_name_H-M   'P 1'
#
loop_
_entity.id
_entity.type
_entity.pdbx_description
1 polymer ?
#
loop_
_entity_poly.entity_id
_entity_poly.type
_entity_poly.pdbx_seq_one_letter_code
_entity_poly.pdbx_strand_id
1 'polypeptide(L)'
;MLRSTLSLRNTYLTHSQASPPITVIRSGPKFWTEPERMIRYKLLYFTLGIDQLPLRRTSVIAADRQRQMKCKPLPFGGDATGYKKSRNSQLQTWYKRIQYQEYYLQHLFTRHAWSLLRMYPANHTKLAGKADDGYAGYDAVPYHRYNRSPSSFPARELYERRK
;
A
#
# COMPACT_ATOMS: atom_id res chain seq x y z
N MET A 1 -16.32 17.45 -7.94
CA MET A 1 -14.89 17.76 -8.15
C MET A 1 -13.94 16.55 -8.03
N LEU A 2 -14.20 15.54 -7.19
CA LEU A 2 -13.31 14.37 -7.05
C LEU A 2 -13.21 13.42 -8.28
N ARG A 3 -14.21 13.41 -9.17
CA ARG A 3 -14.24 12.50 -10.35
C ARG A 3 -13.34 12.94 -11.51
N SER A 4 -12.97 14.21 -11.62
CA SER A 4 -12.24 14.73 -12.80
C SER A 4 -10.71 14.73 -12.65
N THR A 5 -10.17 14.65 -11.43
CA THR A 5 -8.72 14.81 -11.18
C THR A 5 -8.01 13.53 -10.73
N LEU A 6 -8.74 12.48 -10.33
CA LEU A 6 -8.17 11.22 -9.87
C LEU A 6 -8.72 10.02 -10.65
N SER A 7 -7.91 9.46 -11.54
CA SER A 7 -8.18 8.14 -12.11
C SER A 7 -7.86 7.05 -11.07
N LEU A 8 -8.73 6.89 -10.07
CA LEU A 8 -8.70 5.78 -9.10
C LEU A 8 -9.54 4.59 -9.58
N ARG A 9 -9.69 4.44 -10.90
CA ARG A 9 -10.46 3.34 -11.50
C ARG A 9 -9.74 2.03 -11.23
N ASN A 10 -10.44 1.05 -10.66
CA ASN A 10 -9.91 -0.28 -10.52
C ASN A 10 -10.33 -1.13 -11.74
N THR A 11 -9.35 -1.57 -12.52
CA THR A 11 -9.53 -2.49 -13.65
C THR A 11 -9.08 -3.92 -13.31
N TYR A 12 -8.34 -4.11 -12.22
CA TYR A 12 -7.83 -5.39 -11.79
C TYR A 12 -8.78 -6.01 -10.75
N LEU A 13 -9.60 -6.96 -11.19
CA LEU A 13 -10.65 -7.57 -10.37
C LEU A 13 -10.34 -8.99 -9.90
N THR A 14 -9.32 -9.62 -10.47
CA THR A 14 -8.97 -11.02 -10.21
C THR A 14 -8.39 -11.22 -8.81
N HIS A 15 -8.36 -12.48 -8.37
CA HIS A 15 -7.68 -12.85 -7.14
C HIS A 15 -6.19 -12.47 -7.21
N SER A 16 -5.66 -11.90 -6.12
CA SER A 16 -4.26 -11.46 -6.03
C SER A 16 -3.51 -12.22 -4.93
N GLN A 17 -2.17 -12.27 -5.04
CA GLN A 17 -1.30 -12.83 -4.02
C GLN A 17 -0.73 -11.70 -3.15
N ALA A 18 -1.02 -11.72 -1.85
CA ALA A 18 -0.52 -10.72 -0.92
C ALA A 18 0.96 -10.95 -0.61
N SER A 19 1.76 -9.88 -0.72
CA SER A 19 3.18 -9.87 -0.33
C SER A 19 3.36 -9.25 1.06
N PRO A 20 4.30 -9.74 1.89
CA PRO A 20 4.64 -9.08 3.15
C PRO A 20 5.14 -7.64 2.93
N PRO A 21 4.83 -6.66 3.81
CA PRO A 21 5.19 -5.26 3.58
C PRO A 21 6.68 -5.02 3.32
N ILE A 22 7.55 -5.78 3.99
CA ILE A 22 9.00 -5.63 3.85
C ILE A 22 9.52 -6.00 2.47
N THR A 23 8.90 -6.97 1.77
CA THR A 23 9.34 -7.37 0.42
C THR A 23 8.98 -6.28 -0.57
N VAL A 24 7.80 -5.67 -0.43
CA VAL A 24 7.39 -4.50 -1.20
C VAL A 24 8.34 -3.34 -0.93
N ILE A 25 8.62 -3.01 0.33
CA ILE A 25 9.54 -1.90 0.67
C ILE A 25 10.96 -2.11 0.12
N ARG A 26 11.44 -3.35 0.13
CA ARG A 26 12.76 -3.71 -0.43
C ARG A 26 12.86 -3.52 -1.94
N SER A 27 11.74 -3.46 -2.67
CA SER A 27 11.77 -3.14 -4.10
C SER A 27 12.36 -1.75 -4.39
N GLY A 28 12.31 -0.84 -3.40
CA GLY A 28 12.96 0.48 -3.49
C GLY A 28 12.57 1.23 -4.77
N PRO A 29 13.54 1.78 -5.53
CA PRO A 29 13.27 2.57 -6.73
C PRO A 29 12.56 1.81 -7.85
N LYS A 30 12.56 0.47 -7.83
CA LYS A 30 11.86 -0.34 -8.84
C LYS A 30 10.35 -0.26 -8.70
N PHE A 31 9.84 -0.02 -7.49
CA PHE A 31 8.40 0.05 -7.24
C PHE A 31 8.04 0.89 -6.02
N TRP A 32 8.44 0.50 -4.79
CA TRP A 32 8.00 1.18 -3.56
C TRP A 32 8.30 2.68 -3.53
N THR A 33 9.49 3.08 -3.97
CA THR A 33 9.93 4.48 -4.04
C THR A 33 10.08 4.96 -5.48
N GLU A 34 9.33 4.34 -6.40
CA GLU A 34 9.24 4.80 -7.78
C GLU A 34 8.53 6.17 -7.82
N PRO A 35 9.11 7.21 -8.45
CA PRO A 35 8.60 8.58 -8.35
C PRO A 35 7.15 8.75 -8.78
N GLU A 36 6.74 8.13 -9.88
CA GLU A 36 5.40 8.26 -10.45
C GLU A 36 4.35 7.72 -9.45
N ARG A 37 4.61 6.53 -8.89
CA ARG A 37 3.78 5.92 -7.85
C ARG A 37 3.67 6.81 -6.62
N MET A 38 4.77 7.37 -6.13
CA MET A 38 4.75 8.24 -4.95
C MET A 38 3.93 9.51 -5.20
N ILE A 39 4.02 10.10 -6.39
CA ILE A 39 3.24 11.28 -6.77
C ILE A 39 1.74 10.96 -6.77
N ARG A 40 1.32 9.78 -7.25
CA ARG A 40 -0.08 9.36 -7.23
C ARG A 40 -0.66 9.33 -5.81
N TYR A 41 0.08 8.80 -4.83
CA TYR A 41 -0.37 8.80 -3.42
C TYR A 41 -0.34 10.20 -2.81
N LYS A 42 0.62 11.04 -3.19
CA LYS A 42 0.64 12.46 -2.80
C LYS A 42 -0.63 13.19 -3.27
N LEU A 43 -1.03 12.97 -4.51
CA LEU A 43 -2.26 13.53 -5.06
C LEU A 43 -3.49 12.98 -4.35
N LEU A 44 -3.53 11.67 -4.06
CA LEU A 44 -4.61 11.06 -3.27
C LEU A 44 -4.78 11.79 -1.93
N TYR A 45 -3.72 11.90 -1.12
CA TYR A 45 -3.80 12.57 0.18
C TYR A 45 -4.19 14.04 0.06
N PHE A 46 -3.60 14.75 -0.89
CA PHE A 46 -3.90 16.15 -1.14
C PHE A 46 -5.38 16.38 -1.48
N THR A 47 -5.95 15.57 -2.39
CA THR A 47 -7.36 15.71 -2.78
C THR A 47 -8.35 15.34 -1.67
N LEU A 48 -7.96 14.48 -0.74
CA LEU A 48 -8.76 14.17 0.45
C LEU A 48 -8.61 15.26 1.54
N GLY A 49 -7.75 16.26 1.34
CA GLY A 49 -7.49 17.32 2.31
C GLY A 49 -6.67 16.86 3.51
N ILE A 50 -5.82 15.84 3.35
CA ILE A 50 -5.06 15.20 4.44
C ILE A 50 -3.58 15.51 4.31
N ASP A 51 -2.90 15.72 5.43
CA ASP A 51 -1.46 15.89 5.46
C ASP A 51 -0.74 14.57 5.09
N GLN A 52 0.38 14.72 4.40
CA GLN A 52 1.15 13.58 3.86
C GLN A 52 2.51 13.44 4.54
N LEU A 53 2.56 13.65 5.86
CA LEU A 53 3.80 13.55 6.64
C LEU A 53 4.48 12.17 6.49
N PRO A 54 3.77 11.02 6.59
CA PRO A 54 4.41 9.71 6.47
C PRO A 54 5.01 9.45 5.07
N LEU A 55 4.36 9.95 4.01
CA LEU A 55 4.87 9.89 2.63
C LEU A 55 6.12 10.76 2.47
N ARG A 56 6.14 11.96 3.05
CA ARG A 56 7.31 12.85 3.06
C ARG A 56 8.49 12.23 3.81
N ARG A 57 8.26 11.59 4.96
CA ARG A 57 9.31 10.85 5.70
C ARG A 57 9.88 9.73 4.83
N THR A 58 9.00 8.99 4.15
CA THR A 58 9.40 7.92 3.23
C THR A 58 10.23 8.44 2.06
N SER A 59 9.88 9.58 1.46
CA SER A 59 10.64 10.17 0.35
C SER A 59 12.02 10.66 0.79
N VAL A 60 12.15 11.21 1.99
CA VAL A 60 13.45 11.64 2.54
C VAL A 60 14.38 10.44 2.74
N ILE A 61 13.89 9.37 3.37
CA ILE A 61 14.65 8.12 3.57
C ILE A 61 15.05 7.51 2.22
N ALA A 62 14.14 7.52 1.24
CA ALA A 62 14.40 6.97 -0.09
C ALA A 62 15.47 7.76 -0.85
N ALA A 63 15.38 9.10 -0.83
CA ALA A 63 16.34 9.98 -1.50
C ALA A 63 17.75 9.84 -0.90
N ASP A 64 17.86 9.75 0.42
CA ASP A 64 19.13 9.53 1.09
C ASP A 64 19.72 8.14 0.74
N ARG A 65 18.89 7.09 0.80
CA ARG A 65 19.32 5.74 0.39
C ARG A 65 19.78 5.71 -1.07
N GLN A 66 19.06 6.37 -1.98
CA GLN A 66 19.44 6.44 -3.40
C GLN A 66 20.77 7.16 -3.61
N ARG A 67 21.03 8.23 -2.86
CA ARG A 67 22.33 8.93 -2.87
C ARG A 67 23.47 8.02 -2.41
N GLN A 68 23.23 7.22 -1.37
CA GLN A 68 24.23 6.34 -0.76
C GLN A 68 24.45 5.03 -1.54
N MET A 69 23.57 4.63 -2.46
CA MET A 69 23.67 3.35 -3.18
C MET A 69 24.98 3.14 -3.94
N LYS A 70 25.66 4.22 -4.35
CA LYS A 70 26.95 4.16 -5.06
C LYS A 70 28.16 4.27 -4.12
N CYS A 71 27.94 4.55 -2.84
CA CYS A 71 29.02 4.74 -1.87
C CYS A 71 29.37 3.41 -1.18
N LYS A 72 30.66 3.22 -0.87
CA LYS A 72 31.07 2.12 0.01
C LYS A 72 30.55 2.40 1.43
N PRO A 73 30.09 1.36 2.16
CA PRO A 73 29.68 1.53 3.55
C PRO A 73 30.89 1.94 4.40
N LEU A 74 30.65 2.74 5.45
CA LEU A 74 31.67 3.10 6.42
C LEU A 74 32.23 1.84 7.10
N PRO A 75 33.55 1.77 7.34
CA PRO A 75 34.16 0.61 7.98
C PRO A 75 33.66 0.45 9.42
N PHE A 76 33.22 -0.75 9.77
CA PHE A 76 32.92 -1.12 11.15
C PHE A 76 34.21 -1.59 11.83
N GLY A 77 34.82 -0.72 12.64
CA GLY A 77 35.92 -1.15 13.52
C GLY A 77 35.43 -2.18 14.55
N GLY A 78 36.28 -3.12 14.94
CA GLY A 78 35.98 -4.14 15.95
C GLY A 78 35.57 -3.49 17.27
N ASP A 79 34.37 -3.81 17.74
CA ASP A 79 33.77 -3.23 18.94
C ASP A 79 33.29 -4.38 19.83
N ALA A 80 33.98 -4.61 20.96
CA ALA A 80 33.64 -5.68 21.91
C ALA A 80 32.25 -5.50 22.53
N THR A 81 31.76 -4.26 22.62
CA THR A 81 30.42 -3.95 23.13
C THR A 81 29.33 -4.17 22.08
N GLY A 82 29.70 -4.20 20.80
CA GLY A 82 28.76 -4.27 19.68
C GLY A 82 27.84 -3.05 19.54
N TYR A 83 28.13 -1.94 20.24
CA TYR A 83 27.28 -0.75 20.28
C TYR A 83 27.00 -0.22 18.86
N LYS A 84 28.03 -0.09 18.02
CA LYS A 84 27.88 0.43 16.65
C LYS A 84 26.92 -0.42 15.80
N LYS A 85 26.99 -1.74 15.93
CA LYS A 85 26.11 -2.68 15.22
C LYS A 85 24.67 -2.55 15.69
N SER A 86 24.45 -2.53 17.01
CA SER A 86 23.13 -2.40 17.62
C SER A 86 22.46 -1.07 17.28
N ARG A 87 23.21 0.04 17.35
CA ARG A 87 22.71 1.37 17.01
C ARG A 87 22.34 1.48 15.53
N ASN A 88 23.16 0.94 14.63
CA ASN A 88 22.82 0.89 13.20
C ASN A 88 21.56 0.03 12.95
N SER A 89 21.47 -1.15 13.57
CA SER A 89 20.29 -2.03 13.45
C SER A 89 19.00 -1.35 13.95
N GLN A 90 19.10 -0.60 15.04
CA GLN A 90 17.99 0.22 15.58
C GLN A 90 17.55 1.27 14.55
N LEU A 91 18.47 2.01 13.95
CA LEU A 91 18.17 3.01 12.93
C LEU A 91 17.52 2.38 11.69
N GLN A 92 18.07 1.26 11.20
CA GLN A 92 17.50 0.53 10.06
C GLN A 92 16.09 0.03 10.34
N THR A 93 15.83 -0.44 11.57
CA THR A 93 14.50 -0.91 11.98
C THR A 93 13.52 0.25 12.14
N TRP A 94 13.98 1.40 12.64
CA TRP A 94 13.17 2.61 12.73
C TRP A 94 12.70 3.08 11.35
N TYR A 95 13.60 3.14 10.36
CA TYR A 95 13.23 3.46 8.97
C TYR A 95 12.24 2.47 8.38
N LYS A 96 12.39 1.16 8.63
CA LYS A 96 11.39 0.15 8.22
C LYS A 96 10.01 0.44 8.83
N ARG A 97 9.94 0.80 10.11
CA ARG A 97 8.67 1.11 10.79
C ARG A 97 7.99 2.37 10.24
N ILE A 98 8.78 3.40 9.91
CA ILE A 98 8.26 4.59 9.20
C ILE A 98 7.63 4.18 7.86
N GLN A 99 8.30 3.30 7.11
CA GLN A 99 7.80 2.83 5.82
C GLN A 99 6.61 1.87 5.95
N TYR A 100 6.52 1.08 7.04
CA TYR A 100 5.34 0.27 7.35
C TYR A 100 4.11 1.15 7.62
N GLN A 101 4.29 2.27 8.33
CA GLN A 101 3.22 3.24 8.52
C GLN A 101 2.70 3.75 7.17
N GLU A 102 3.60 4.17 6.27
CA GLU A 102 3.22 4.65 4.94
C GLU A 102 2.56 3.55 4.08
N TYR A 103 3.10 2.33 4.10
CA TYR A 103 2.53 1.19 3.39
C TYR A 103 1.08 0.92 3.81
N TYR A 104 0.84 0.93 5.12
CA TYR A 104 -0.49 0.77 5.68
C TYR A 104 -1.43 1.89 5.24
N LEU A 105 -1.00 3.15 5.34
CA LEU A 105 -1.82 4.31 4.99
C LEU A 105 -2.19 4.33 3.51
N GLN A 106 -1.30 3.95 2.62
CA GLN A 106 -1.60 3.83 1.19
C GLN A 106 -2.74 2.85 0.95
N HIS A 107 -2.67 1.65 1.53
CA HIS A 107 -3.74 0.66 1.40
C HIS A 107 -5.05 1.12 2.05
N LEU A 108 -4.99 1.77 3.22
CA LEU A 108 -6.14 2.28 3.94
C LEU A 108 -6.90 3.33 3.12
N PHE A 109 -6.20 4.37 2.69
CA PHE A 109 -6.81 5.49 1.98
C PHE A 109 -7.25 5.12 0.56
N THR A 110 -6.54 4.22 -0.13
CA THR A 110 -7.01 3.74 -1.44
C THR A 110 -8.34 3.00 -1.31
N ARG A 111 -8.47 2.09 -0.32
CA ARG A 111 -9.72 1.37 -0.09
C ARG A 111 -10.86 2.30 0.31
N HIS A 112 -10.57 3.29 1.17
CA HIS A 112 -11.57 4.29 1.55
C HIS A 112 -12.00 5.16 0.36
N ALA A 113 -11.06 5.62 -0.47
CA ALA A 113 -11.39 6.39 -1.66
C ALA A 113 -12.21 5.56 -2.66
N TRP A 114 -11.91 4.27 -2.82
CA TRP A 114 -12.72 3.36 -3.62
C TRP A 114 -14.16 3.22 -3.12
N SER A 115 -14.38 3.15 -1.80
CA SER A 115 -15.73 3.08 -1.26
C SER A 115 -16.54 4.34 -1.52
N LEU A 116 -15.90 5.52 -1.47
CA LEU A 116 -16.53 6.81 -1.80
C LEU A 116 -16.84 6.94 -3.30
N LEU A 117 -15.97 6.41 -4.15
CA LEU A 117 -16.10 6.48 -5.61
C LEU A 117 -16.93 5.35 -6.22
N ARG A 118 -17.57 4.52 -5.39
CA ARG A 118 -18.40 3.38 -5.82
C ARG A 118 -17.61 2.37 -6.67
N MET A 119 -16.34 2.20 -6.35
CA MET A 119 -15.45 1.28 -7.04
C MET A 119 -15.58 -0.13 -6.44
N TYR A 120 -15.48 -1.13 -7.30
CA TYR A 120 -15.36 -2.52 -6.89
C TYR A 120 -13.89 -2.89 -6.75
N PRO A 121 -13.47 -3.49 -5.63
CA PRO A 121 -12.09 -3.88 -5.43
C PRO A 121 -11.81 -5.22 -6.13
N ALA A 122 -10.55 -5.65 -6.10
CA ALA A 122 -10.19 -7.01 -6.50
C ALA A 122 -10.81 -8.06 -5.56
N ASN A 123 -10.95 -9.29 -6.05
CA ASN A 123 -11.45 -10.41 -5.26
C ASN A 123 -10.67 -10.58 -3.94
N HIS A 124 -11.43 -10.87 -2.87
CA HIS A 124 -11.01 -11.03 -1.48
C HIS A 124 -10.38 -9.79 -0.84
N THR A 125 -10.81 -8.60 -1.28
CA THR A 125 -10.38 -7.33 -0.68
C THR A 125 -11.48 -6.73 0.19
N LYS A 126 -11.11 -6.40 1.44
CA LYS A 126 -12.00 -5.70 2.38
C LYS A 126 -12.19 -4.24 2.00
N LEU A 127 -13.44 -3.77 2.01
CA LEU A 127 -13.81 -2.35 1.96
C LEU A 127 -14.63 -2.02 3.21
N ALA A 128 -14.06 -1.22 4.11
CA ALA A 128 -14.72 -0.85 5.36
C ALA A 128 -16.09 -0.20 5.10
N GLY A 129 -17.13 -0.66 5.80
CA GLY A 129 -18.51 -0.17 5.64
C GLY A 129 -19.22 -0.61 4.35
N LYS A 130 -18.62 -1.51 3.56
CA LYS A 130 -19.24 -2.09 2.34
C LYS A 130 -19.12 -3.62 2.27
N ALA A 131 -17.91 -4.16 2.45
CA ALA A 131 -17.64 -5.59 2.41
C ALA A 131 -16.58 -5.94 3.45
N ASP A 132 -17.02 -6.47 4.60
CA ASP A 132 -16.16 -6.74 5.75
C ASP A 132 -15.35 -8.02 5.65
N ASP A 133 -15.95 -9.05 5.06
CA ASP A 133 -15.41 -10.40 4.84
C ASP A 133 -14.51 -10.52 3.60
N GLY A 134 -14.46 -9.44 2.81
CA GLY A 134 -13.80 -9.42 1.49
C GLY A 134 -14.84 -9.49 0.38
N TYR A 135 -14.73 -8.59 -0.59
CA TYR A 135 -15.58 -8.65 -1.76
C TYR A 135 -15.12 -9.77 -2.71
N ALA A 136 -16.03 -10.58 -3.24
CA ALA A 136 -15.76 -11.50 -4.33
C ALA A 136 -16.87 -11.44 -5.39
N GLY A 137 -16.47 -11.47 -6.66
CA GLY A 137 -17.38 -11.52 -7.80
C GLY A 137 -16.62 -11.99 -9.04
N TYR A 138 -17.26 -12.88 -9.83
CA TYR A 138 -16.63 -13.47 -11.01
C TYR A 138 -15.22 -14.05 -10.74
N ASP A 139 -15.01 -14.67 -9.57
CA ASP A 139 -13.77 -15.39 -9.28
C ASP A 139 -13.70 -16.68 -10.11
N ALA A 140 -12.49 -17.18 -10.34
CA ALA A 140 -12.27 -18.44 -11.05
C ALA A 140 -12.82 -19.67 -10.29
N VAL A 141 -13.21 -19.48 -9.03
CA VAL A 141 -13.71 -20.51 -8.12
C VAL A 141 -15.16 -20.16 -7.75
N PRO A 142 -16.08 -21.14 -7.68
CA PRO A 142 -17.51 -20.87 -7.50
C PRO A 142 -17.92 -20.48 -6.06
N TYR A 143 -16.96 -20.39 -5.13
CA TYR A 143 -17.21 -20.06 -3.72
C TYR A 143 -16.25 -18.97 -3.24
N HIS A 144 -16.65 -18.25 -2.17
CA HIS A 144 -15.80 -17.29 -1.47
C HIS A 144 -14.63 -18.02 -0.81
N ARG A 145 -13.40 -17.83 -1.31
CA ARG A 145 -12.21 -18.63 -0.95
C ARG A 145 -11.94 -18.75 0.54
N TYR A 146 -12.12 -17.67 1.31
CA TYR A 146 -11.82 -17.67 2.75
C TYR A 146 -13.02 -18.01 3.64
N ASN A 147 -14.25 -17.74 3.19
CA ASN A 147 -15.47 -18.05 3.96
C ASN A 147 -16.00 -19.45 3.65
N ARG A 148 -15.62 -20.02 2.49
CA ARG A 148 -16.13 -21.27 1.93
C ARG A 148 -17.65 -21.29 1.68
N SER A 149 -18.28 -20.12 1.62
CA SER A 149 -19.67 -19.96 1.20
C SER A 149 -19.81 -19.92 -0.33
N PRO A 150 -20.89 -20.44 -0.91
CA PRO A 150 -21.12 -20.35 -2.36
C PRO A 150 -21.27 -18.90 -2.82
N SER A 151 -20.73 -18.58 -4.00
CA SER A 151 -20.86 -17.25 -4.61
C SER A 151 -22.15 -17.15 -5.41
N SER A 152 -22.85 -16.02 -5.31
CA SER A 152 -24.05 -15.75 -6.11
C SER A 152 -23.71 -15.40 -7.57
N PHE A 153 -24.66 -15.61 -8.48
CA PHE A 153 -24.62 -15.09 -9.85
C PHE A 153 -25.86 -14.22 -10.11
N PRO A 154 -25.73 -12.95 -10.55
CA PRO A 154 -24.50 -12.24 -10.89
C PRO A 154 -23.66 -11.86 -9.65
N ALA A 155 -22.52 -11.20 -9.87
CA ALA A 155 -21.67 -10.72 -8.79
C ALA A 155 -22.43 -9.83 -7.80
N ARG A 156 -22.09 -9.92 -6.52
CA ARG A 156 -22.68 -9.14 -5.42
C ARG A 156 -22.55 -7.64 -5.67
N GLU A 157 -23.65 -6.89 -5.66
CA GLU A 157 -23.61 -5.43 -5.78
C GLU A 157 -23.35 -4.78 -4.40
N LEU A 158 -22.35 -3.89 -4.30
CA LEU A 158 -21.97 -3.20 -3.05
C LEU A 158 -22.63 -1.83 -2.86
N TYR A 159 -23.16 -1.28 -3.95
CA TYR A 159 -23.70 0.07 -4.01
C TYR A 159 -25.09 0.03 -4.63
N GLU A 160 -25.91 1.03 -4.35
CA GLU A 160 -27.21 1.22 -5.01
C GLU A 160 -27.07 1.39 -6.54
N ARG A 161 -28.18 1.49 -7.28
CA ARG A 161 -28.12 1.55 -8.76
C ARG A 161 -27.93 2.95 -9.35
N ARG A 162 -28.36 4.01 -8.63
CA ARG A 162 -28.26 5.40 -9.09
C ARG A 162 -26.80 5.88 -9.08
N LYS A 163 -26.32 6.56 -10.13
CA LYS A 163 -24.89 6.88 -10.35
C LYS A 163 -24.53 8.36 -10.32
#